data_AF-A0A9X9F1B8-F1
#
_entry.id   AF-A0A9X9F1B8-F1
#
_cell.length_a   1.000
_cell.length_b   1.000
_cell.length_c   1.000
_cell.angle_alpha   90.00
_cell.angle_beta   90.00
_cell.angle_gamma   90.00
#
_symmetry.space_group_name_H-M   'P 1'
#
loop_
_entity.id
_entity.type
_entity.pdbx_description
1 polymer ?
#
loop_
_entity_poly.entity_id
_entity_poly.type
_entity_poly.pdbx_seq_one_letter_code
_entity_poly.pdbx_strand_id
1 'polypeptide(L)'
;LSSHEVAQGYKTVKDLSATVKFKVKDSENEYFLGWTTTPWTLPANVALAVHPNMEYVKAKQESHVYIVAKERVQEVLKENYEVLSVHKGEELLNTSYTAPFPMKEVTNGYRVIAA
;
A
#
# COMPACT_ATOMS: atom_id res chain seq x y z
N LEU A 1 -27.64 -9.86 -4.06
CA LEU A 1 -27.47 -10.73 -2.91
C LEU A 1 -27.67 -9.89 -1.66
N SER A 2 -28.71 -10.17 -0.89
CA SER A 2 -28.96 -9.65 0.44
C SER A 2 -27.92 -10.19 1.43
N SER A 3 -27.76 -9.53 2.58
CA SER A 3 -26.88 -10.01 3.66
C SER A 3 -27.19 -11.45 4.08
N HIS A 4 -28.48 -11.83 4.05
CA HIS A 4 -28.94 -13.19 4.34
C HIS A 4 -28.45 -14.21 3.30
N GLU A 5 -28.39 -13.84 2.02
CA GLU A 5 -27.89 -14.71 0.94
C GLU A 5 -26.35 -14.87 0.98
N VAL A 6 -25.60 -13.83 1.36
CA VAL A 6 -24.13 -13.90 1.44
C VAL A 6 -23.67 -14.78 2.61
N ALA A 7 -24.34 -14.66 3.77
CA ALA A 7 -23.95 -15.37 4.99
C ALA A 7 -24.03 -16.91 4.85
N GLN A 8 -24.95 -17.42 4.02
CA GLN A 8 -25.10 -18.86 3.78
C GLN A 8 -24.07 -19.42 2.78
N GLY A 9 -23.34 -18.56 2.07
CA GLY A 9 -22.48 -18.93 0.94
C GLY A 9 -20.97 -18.92 1.21
N TYR A 10 -20.52 -18.65 2.45
CA TYR A 10 -19.09 -18.62 2.76
C TYR A 10 -18.42 -19.96 2.50
N LYS A 11 -17.31 -19.93 1.76
CA LYS A 11 -16.48 -21.09 1.45
C LYS A 11 -15.02 -20.73 1.60
N THR A 12 -14.22 -21.70 2.04
CA THR A 12 -12.78 -21.58 2.00
C THR A 12 -12.29 -21.73 0.56
N VAL A 13 -11.65 -20.70 0.05
CA VAL A 13 -11.01 -20.69 -1.27
C VAL A 13 -9.55 -20.28 -1.13
N LYS A 14 -8.73 -20.63 -2.12
CA LYS A 14 -7.34 -20.17 -2.19
C LYS A 14 -7.30 -18.93 -3.06
N ASP A 15 -6.74 -17.85 -2.52
CA ASP A 15 -6.52 -16.59 -3.23
C ASP A 15 -5.04 -16.28 -3.41
N LEU A 16 -4.74 -15.48 -4.42
CA LEU A 16 -3.41 -14.94 -4.64
C LEU A 16 -3.16 -13.78 -3.68
N SER A 17 -2.06 -13.85 -2.92
CA SER A 17 -1.58 -12.76 -2.07
C SER A 17 -0.48 -11.98 -2.80
N ALA A 18 -0.64 -10.67 -2.96
CA ALA A 18 0.32 -9.82 -3.64
C ALA A 18 0.74 -8.62 -2.78
N THR A 19 2.04 -8.30 -2.79
CA THR A 19 2.60 -7.05 -2.27
C THR A 19 3.06 -6.21 -3.46
N VAL A 20 2.54 -4.99 -3.56
CA VAL A 20 2.69 -4.11 -4.73
C VAL A 20 3.44 -2.85 -4.33
N LYS A 21 4.36 -2.42 -5.20
CA LYS A 21 5.10 -1.17 -5.05
C LYS A 21 4.34 -0.01 -5.71
N PHE A 22 4.14 1.07 -4.96
CA PHE A 22 3.57 2.32 -5.45
C PHE A 22 4.63 3.40 -5.34
N LYS A 23 5.23 3.79 -6.47
CA LYS A 23 6.37 4.70 -6.51
C LYS A 23 5.95 6.10 -6.05
N VAL A 24 6.65 6.69 -5.08
CA VAL A 24 6.42 8.08 -4.67
C VAL A 24 6.76 8.98 -5.86
N LYS A 25 5.87 9.93 -6.17
CA LYS A 25 6.05 10.85 -7.28
C LYS A 25 7.31 11.69 -7.04
N ASP A 26 8.07 11.94 -8.11
CA ASP A 26 9.33 12.71 -8.08
C ASP A 26 10.46 12.08 -7.23
N SER A 27 10.27 10.85 -6.73
CA SER A 27 11.35 10.05 -6.13
C SER A 27 12.01 9.15 -7.18
N GLU A 28 13.28 8.81 -6.98
CA GLU A 28 13.97 7.84 -7.84
C GLU A 28 13.61 6.40 -7.47
N ASN A 29 13.65 6.09 -6.17
CA ASN A 29 13.65 4.74 -5.62
C ASN A 29 12.81 4.59 -4.32
N GLU A 30 11.86 5.48 -4.06
CA GLU A 30 11.00 5.42 -2.88
C GLU A 30 9.59 4.89 -3.24
N TYR A 31 9.08 3.94 -2.45
CA TYR A 31 7.81 3.27 -2.74
C TYR A 31 6.99 3.02 -1.48
N PHE A 32 5.68 3.24 -1.56
CA PHE A 32 4.74 2.62 -0.63
C PHE A 32 4.55 1.14 -0.97
N LEU A 33 4.46 0.28 0.03
CA LEU A 33 4.05 -1.12 -0.16
C LEU A 33 2.60 -1.31 0.26
N GLY A 34 1.78 -1.80 -0.67
CA GLY A 34 0.40 -2.21 -0.41
C GLY A 34 0.22 -3.71 -0.57
N TRP A 35 -0.61 -4.33 0.27
CA TRP A 35 -0.95 -5.75 0.21
C TRP A 35 -2.39 -5.94 -0.26
N THR A 36 -2.65 -6.96 -1.08
CA THR A 36 -4.00 -7.33 -1.51
C THR A 36 -4.14 -8.82 -1.81
N THR A 37 -5.32 -9.37 -1.54
CA THR A 37 -5.75 -10.70 -2.00
C THR A 37 -6.56 -10.65 -3.31
N THR A 38 -6.84 -9.45 -3.81
CA THR A 38 -7.62 -9.22 -5.04
C THR A 38 -6.81 -8.40 -6.07
N PRO A 39 -5.71 -8.96 -6.65
CA PRO A 39 -4.84 -8.22 -7.57
C PRO A 39 -5.56 -7.62 -8.79
N TRP A 40 -6.67 -8.23 -9.21
CA TRP A 40 -7.49 -7.76 -10.33
C TRP A 40 -8.10 -6.36 -10.09
N THR A 41 -8.11 -5.86 -8.85
CA THR A 41 -8.58 -4.51 -8.51
C THR A 41 -7.52 -3.43 -8.71
N LEU A 42 -6.23 -3.79 -8.83
CA LEU A 42 -5.12 -2.84 -8.93
C LEU A 42 -5.23 -1.84 -10.08
N PRO A 43 -5.74 -2.19 -11.28
CA PRO A 43 -5.90 -1.21 -12.35
C PRO A 43 -6.95 -0.13 -12.08
N ALA A 44 -7.86 -0.36 -11.13
CA ALA A 44 -8.85 0.61 -10.69
C ALA A 44 -8.41 1.37 -9.41
N ASN A 45 -7.17 1.21 -8.96
CA ASN A 45 -6.66 1.92 -7.79
C ASN A 45 -6.62 3.44 -8.05
N VAL A 46 -7.15 4.23 -7.11
CA VAL A 46 -7.20 5.71 -7.22
C VAL A 46 -6.54 6.44 -6.06
N ALA A 47 -6.30 5.76 -4.93
CA ALA A 47 -5.65 6.32 -3.75
C ALA A 47 -4.97 5.22 -2.92
N LEU A 48 -4.09 5.64 -2.01
CA LEU A 48 -3.58 4.82 -0.91
C LEU A 48 -4.13 5.37 0.40
N ALA A 49 -4.66 4.53 1.28
CA ALA A 49 -5.16 4.95 2.58
C ALA A 49 -4.15 4.58 3.68
N VAL A 50 -3.90 5.51 4.60
CA VAL A 50 -3.05 5.30 5.79
C VAL A 50 -3.82 5.71 7.04
N HIS A 51 -3.57 5.03 8.15
CA HIS A 51 -4.17 5.39 9.43
C HIS A 51 -3.36 6.54 10.05
N PRO A 52 -3.94 7.74 10.32
CA PRO A 52 -3.17 8.92 10.72
C PRO A 52 -2.32 8.73 11.99
N ASN A 53 -2.83 7.96 12.96
CA ASN A 53 -2.16 7.72 14.23
C ASN A 53 -1.20 6.51 14.24
N MET A 54 -1.14 5.72 13.17
CA MET A 54 -0.20 4.58 13.10
C MET A 54 1.20 5.05 12.70
N GLU A 55 2.21 4.33 13.14
CA GLU A 55 3.59 4.58 12.74
C GLU A 55 3.95 3.80 11.47
N TYR A 56 4.63 4.49 10.56
CA TYR A 56 5.18 3.97 9.32
C TYR A 56 6.68 4.20 9.30
N VAL A 57 7.42 3.27 8.71
CA VAL A 57 8.88 3.37 8.57
C VAL A 57 9.25 3.61 7.13
N LYS A 58 10.25 4.46 6.90
CA LYS A 58 11.03 4.45 5.67
C LYS A 58 12.21 3.52 5.89
N ALA A 59 12.18 2.35 5.27
CA ALA A 59 13.20 1.32 5.41
C ALA A 59 13.95 1.15 4.08
N LYS A 60 15.27 1.25 4.11
CA LYS A 60 16.13 0.96 2.97
C LYS A 60 16.37 -0.54 2.89
N GLN A 61 16.16 -1.12 1.72
CA GLN A 61 16.54 -2.50 1.43
C GLN A 61 17.10 -2.53 0.00
N GLU A 62 18.33 -3.01 -0.13
CA GLU A 62 19.11 -2.93 -1.36
C GLU A 62 19.23 -1.47 -1.86
N SER A 63 18.75 -1.19 -3.08
CA SER A 63 18.77 0.13 -3.72
C SER A 63 17.46 0.90 -3.56
N HIS A 64 16.49 0.41 -2.78
CA HIS A 64 15.16 1.02 -2.67
C HIS A 64 14.84 1.45 -1.24
N VAL A 65 13.96 2.43 -1.11
CA VAL A 65 13.35 2.86 0.15
C VAL A 65 11.87 2.48 0.14
N TYR A 66 11.44 1.74 1.15
CA TYR A 66 10.07 1.26 1.29
C TYR A 66 9.38 1.93 2.46
N ILE A 67 8.16 2.44 2.22
CA ILE A 67 7.25 2.96 3.23
C ILE A 67 6.28 1.84 3.61
N VAL A 68 6.35 1.39 4.86
CA VAL A 68 5.58 0.25 5.38
C VAL A 68 5.11 0.57 6.81
N ALA A 69 3.95 0.03 7.22
CA ALA A 69 3.54 0.09 8.62
C ALA A 69 4.62 -0.54 9.53
N LYS A 70 5.01 0.17 10.59
CA LYS A 70 6.13 -0.22 11.46
C LYS A 70 5.95 -1.63 12.03
N GLU A 71 4.73 -1.99 12.41
CA GLU A 71 4.43 -3.31 12.98
C GLU A 71 4.52 -4.47 11.98
N ARG A 72 4.59 -4.21 10.67
CA ARG A 72 4.65 -5.22 9.62
C ARG A 72 5.98 -5.26 8.88
N VAL A 73 6.91 -4.35 9.16
CA VAL A 73 8.17 -4.22 8.41
C VAL A 73 8.99 -5.50 8.40
N GLN A 74 9.08 -6.20 9.54
CA GLN A 74 9.84 -7.45 9.64
C GLN A 74 9.22 -8.56 8.79
N GLU A 75 7.89 -8.70 8.80
CA GLU A 75 7.21 -9.73 8.00
C GLU A 75 7.28 -9.43 6.50
N VAL A 76 7.21 -8.15 6.13
CA VAL A 76 7.16 -7.71 4.72
C VAL A 76 8.55 -7.71 4.08
N LEU A 77 9.55 -7.12 4.75
CA LEU A 77 10.92 -7.01 4.21
C LEU A 77 11.80 -8.21 4.57
N LYS A 78 11.38 -9.03 5.55
CA LYS A 78 12.09 -10.19 6.07
C LYS A 78 13.41 -9.79 6.73
N GLU A 79 14.49 -9.69 5.96
CA GLU A 79 15.85 -9.47 6.46
C GLU A 79 16.60 -8.41 5.63
N ASN A 80 17.73 -7.92 6.15
CA ASN A 80 18.65 -7.01 5.46
C ASN A 80 18.04 -5.66 5.05
N TYR A 81 17.28 -5.05 5.95
CA TYR A 81 16.80 -3.67 5.80
C TYR A 81 17.34 -2.76 6.92
N GLU A 82 17.47 -1.48 6.61
CA GLU A 82 17.87 -0.43 7.53
C GLU A 82 16.71 0.56 7.69
N VAL A 83 16.27 0.81 8.93
CA VAL A 83 15.25 1.83 9.20
C VAL A 83 15.90 3.20 9.13
N LEU A 84 15.52 4.01 8.15
CA LEU A 84 16.03 5.37 7.97
C LEU A 84 15.28 6.38 8.85
N SER A 85 13.96 6.22 8.99
CA SER A 85 13.10 7.12 9.77
C SER A 85 11.74 6.50 10.09
N VAL A 86 11.08 7.06 11.10
CA VAL A 86 9.72 6.69 11.54
C VAL A 86 8.83 7.93 11.44
N HIS A 87 7.63 7.78 10.88
CA HIS A 87 6.66 8.85 10.63
C HIS A 87 5.28 8.40 11.09
N LYS A 88 4.46 9.32 11.59
CA LYS A 88 3.01 9.07 11.74
C LYS A 88 2.35 9.04 10.36
N GLY A 89 1.25 8.29 10.23
CA GLY A 89 0.46 8.25 9.00
C GLY A 89 -0.04 9.62 8.57
N GLU A 90 -0.31 10.52 9.52
CA GLU A 90 -0.68 11.92 9.24
C GLU A 90 0.38 12.67 8.42
N GLU A 91 1.67 12.40 8.67
CA GLU A 91 2.78 13.03 7.96
C GLU A 91 2.90 12.56 6.50
N LEU A 92 2.27 11.43 6.16
CA LEU A 92 2.29 10.85 4.82
C LEU A 92 1.13 11.34 3.95
N LEU A 93 0.14 12.03 4.51
CA LEU A 93 -1.04 12.50 3.79
C LEU A 93 -0.69 13.41 2.62
N ASN A 94 -1.47 13.31 1.54
CA ASN A 94 -1.28 14.04 0.28
C ASN A 94 0.02 13.73 -0.48
N THR A 95 0.86 12.80 0.00
CA THR A 95 1.99 12.30 -0.78
C THR A 95 1.48 11.71 -2.08
N SER A 96 1.98 12.22 -3.21
CA SER A 96 1.60 11.73 -4.53
C SER A 96 2.40 10.47 -4.90
N TYR A 97 1.78 9.56 -5.63
CA TYR A 97 2.43 8.35 -6.13
C TYR A 97 2.06 8.07 -7.59
N THR A 98 2.80 7.15 -8.23
CA THR A 98 2.48 6.67 -9.58
C THR A 98 1.65 5.39 -9.50
N ALA A 99 0.53 5.36 -10.22
CA ALA A 99 -0.31 4.18 -10.34
C ALA A 99 0.51 2.98 -10.85
N PRO A 100 0.33 1.78 -10.26
CA PRO A 100 1.04 0.58 -10.72
C PRO A 100 0.60 0.15 -12.13
N PHE A 101 -0.62 0.52 -12.53
CA PHE A 101 -1.18 0.27 -13.86
C PHE A 101 -1.96 1.51 -14.36
N PRO A 102 -1.30 2.46 -15.04
CA PRO A 102 -1.97 3.65 -15.53
C PRO A 102 -2.83 3.33 -16.76
N MET A 103 -4.14 3.12 -16.57
CA MET A 103 -5.09 2.94 -17.67
C MET A 103 -5.74 4.25 -18.14
N LYS A 104 -5.96 5.20 -17.21
CA LYS A 104 -6.61 6.48 -17.49
C LYS A 104 -6.10 7.56 -16.52
N GLU A 105 -6.01 8.80 -16.99
CA GLU A 105 -5.72 9.91 -16.10
C GLU A 105 -6.89 10.15 -15.14
N VAL A 106 -6.57 10.27 -13.85
CA VAL A 106 -7.56 10.49 -12.79
C VAL A 106 -7.32 11.87 -12.21
N THR A 107 -8.28 12.78 -12.40
CA THR A 107 -8.27 14.08 -11.75
C THR A 107 -8.40 13.89 -10.24
N ASN A 108 -7.52 14.55 -9.47
CA ASN A 108 -7.51 14.47 -8.01
C ASN A 108 -7.19 13.08 -7.41
N GLY A 109 -6.60 12.17 -8.19
CA GLY A 109 -6.21 10.82 -7.74
C GLY A 109 -4.73 10.68 -7.35
N TYR A 110 -4.33 9.43 -7.12
CA TYR A 110 -2.97 8.95 -6.88
C TYR A 110 -2.22 9.70 -5.77
N ARG A 111 -2.90 9.88 -4.64
CA ARG A 111 -2.34 10.43 -3.41
C ARG A 111 -2.66 9.56 -2.21
N VAL A 112 -1.89 9.75 -1.15
CA VAL A 112 -2.17 9.19 0.16
C VAL A 112 -3.29 9.97 0.84
N ILE A 113 -4.30 9.26 1.35
CA ILE A 113 -5.45 9.80 2.09
C ILE A 113 -5.54 9.15 3.48
N ALA A 114 -6.29 9.79 4.38
CA ALA A 114 -6.61 9.18 5.67
C ALA A 114 -7.62 8.04 5.47
N ALA A 115 -7.38 6.92 6.17
CA ALA A 115 -8.31 5.79 6.28
C ALA A 115 -9.41 6.05 7.31
#